data_AF-A0A1G0MJI9-F1
#
_entry.id   AF-A0A1G0MJI9-F1
#
_cell.length_a   1.000
_cell.length_b   1.000
_cell.length_c   1.000
_cell.angle_alpha   90.00
_cell.angle_beta   90.00
_cell.angle_gamma   90.00
#
_symmetry.space_group_name_H-M   'P 1'
#
loop_
_entity.id
_entity.type
_entity.pdbx_description
1 polymer ?
#
loop_
_entity_poly.entity_id
_entity_poly.type
_entity_poly.pdbx_seq_one_letter_code
_entity_poly.pdbx_strand_id
1 'polypeptide(L)'
;MSRVPFHDLHREKAMTPHIRLISEGGNSLARSPGPICIDSIQVTQTCTTESQHMVYRSATGACTMFSSPDNSLFSVPSEHALELDRGLLPAVLRTRFEQQRIPLSDTACVRVEHPGRIWYLTDRDRNYSIRKLAANLTVYTG
;
A
#
# COMPACT_ATOMS: atom_id res chain seq x y z
N MET A 1 -3.35 -31.25 62.21
CA MET A 1 -2.59 -29.98 62.21
C MET A 1 -1.41 -30.11 61.25
N SER A 2 -0.94 -28.99 60.66
CA SER A 2 0.28 -28.77 59.84
C SER A 2 0.89 -29.96 59.06
N ARG A 3 0.77 -29.99 57.73
CA ARG A 3 1.56 -29.24 56.70
C ARG A 3 2.98 -29.80 56.44
N VAL A 4 3.07 -30.55 55.33
CA VAL A 4 4.15 -30.61 54.30
C VAL A 4 4.85 -29.25 54.04
N PRO A 5 6.04 -29.15 53.38
CA PRO A 5 6.56 -29.99 52.27
C PRO A 5 8.05 -30.42 52.42
N PHE A 6 8.76 -31.06 51.48
CA PHE A 6 8.51 -31.44 50.07
C PHE A 6 8.74 -32.98 49.90
N HIS A 7 9.10 -33.64 48.77
CA HIS A 7 9.44 -33.30 47.37
C HIS A 7 9.32 -34.57 46.47
N ASP A 8 8.76 -34.48 45.25
CA ASP A 8 9.25 -35.07 43.96
C ASP A 8 8.19 -34.89 42.83
N LEU A 9 8.53 -35.25 41.58
CA LEU A 9 7.73 -35.27 40.34
C LEU A 9 6.95 -33.99 39.93
N HIS A 10 7.46 -33.25 38.94
CA HIS A 10 6.98 -33.51 37.57
C HIS A 10 7.86 -32.94 36.43
N ARG A 11 8.23 -33.88 35.57
CA ARG A 11 8.77 -33.82 34.20
C ARG A 11 8.22 -32.72 33.27
N GLU A 12 9.16 -32.05 32.61
CA GLU A 12 9.13 -31.36 31.29
C GLU A 12 7.79 -31.02 30.59
N LYS A 13 7.58 -29.73 30.29
CA LYS A 13 7.64 -29.12 28.93
C LYS A 13 6.89 -27.79 28.86
N ALA A 14 7.57 -26.73 28.38
CA ALA A 14 7.12 -25.83 27.30
C ALA A 14 8.10 -24.65 27.16
N MET A 15 8.52 -24.32 25.94
CA MET A 15 9.40 -23.19 25.69
C MET A 15 8.64 -21.86 25.77
N THR A 16 9.03 -20.98 26.70
CA THR A 16 8.87 -19.53 26.54
C THR A 16 10.23 -18.94 26.15
N PRO A 17 10.43 -18.44 24.91
CA PRO A 17 11.63 -17.70 24.57
C PRO A 17 11.58 -16.32 25.25
N HIS A 18 12.08 -16.26 26.49
CA HIS A 18 12.43 -14.99 27.13
C HIS A 18 13.59 -14.38 26.35
N ILE A 19 13.28 -13.41 25.49
CA ILE A 19 14.28 -12.71 24.66
C ILE A 19 15.23 -11.94 25.59
N ARG A 20 16.42 -12.49 25.78
CA ARG A 20 17.54 -11.79 26.42
C ARG A 20 18.20 -10.89 25.38
N LEU A 21 18.03 -9.58 25.55
CA LEU A 21 18.84 -8.59 24.83
C LEU A 21 20.27 -8.65 25.36
N ILE A 22 21.16 -9.29 24.59
CA ILE A 22 22.60 -9.22 24.78
C ILE A 22 23.10 -8.13 23.85
N SER A 23 23.56 -7.01 24.41
CA SER A 23 24.19 -5.93 23.65
C SER A 23 25.69 -6.20 23.61
N GLU A 24 26.18 -6.79 22.51
CA GLU A 24 27.60 -7.07 22.33
C GLU A 24 28.16 -6.16 21.24
N GLY A 25 29.20 -5.40 21.61
CA GLY A 25 29.69 -4.27 20.82
C GLY A 25 30.31 -4.69 19.49
N GLY A 26 30.12 -3.85 18.46
CA GLY A 26 30.71 -4.09 17.16
C GLY A 26 32.23 -3.92 17.15
N ASN A 27 32.92 -4.78 16.39
CA ASN A 27 34.26 -4.50 15.89
C ASN A 27 34.51 -5.24 14.58
N SER A 28 34.67 -4.50 13.48
CA SER A 28 35.43 -4.92 12.28
C SER A 28 35.68 -3.72 11.38
N LEU A 29 36.93 -3.59 10.92
CA LEU A 29 37.44 -2.40 10.23
C LEU A 29 37.04 -2.32 8.75
N ALA A 30 36.80 -1.08 8.31
CA ALA A 30 37.19 -0.47 7.03
C ALA A 30 37.15 -1.27 5.70
N ARG A 31 36.46 -0.70 4.70
CA ARG A 31 37.13 -0.05 3.53
C ARG A 31 36.17 0.83 2.72
N SER A 32 36.60 2.04 2.36
CA SER A 32 35.88 3.00 1.48
C SER A 32 36.18 2.72 0.00
N PRO A 33 35.36 3.22 -0.96
CA PRO A 33 35.69 4.53 -1.55
C PRO A 33 34.48 5.41 -1.95
N GLY A 34 34.60 6.71 -1.71
CA GLY A 34 33.99 7.74 -2.58
C GLY A 34 33.41 8.94 -1.82
N PRO A 35 33.89 10.18 -2.04
CA PRO A 35 33.48 11.34 -1.24
C PRO A 35 32.25 12.05 -1.80
N ILE A 36 31.36 12.50 -0.92
CA ILE A 36 30.49 13.65 -1.17
C ILE A 36 30.66 14.56 0.05
N CYS A 37 31.14 15.79 -0.18
CA CYS A 37 31.47 16.71 0.90
C CYS A 37 30.17 17.22 1.55
N ILE A 38 29.95 16.89 2.82
CA ILE A 38 28.97 17.59 3.65
C ILE A 38 29.69 18.80 4.23
N ASP A 39 29.49 19.97 3.63
CA ASP A 39 29.99 21.20 4.22
C ASP A 39 29.09 21.61 5.40
N SER A 40 29.71 21.70 6.56
CA SER A 40 29.31 22.52 7.72
C SER A 40 27.82 22.58 8.07
N ILE A 41 27.32 21.61 8.83
CA ILE A 41 26.21 21.85 9.76
C ILE A 41 26.76 21.70 11.18
N GLN A 42 26.85 22.81 11.92
CA GLN A 42 27.36 22.78 13.29
C GLN A 42 26.43 21.99 14.20
N VAL A 43 27.04 21.16 15.06
CA VAL A 43 26.33 20.43 16.11
C VAL A 43 25.84 21.43 17.16
N THR A 44 24.53 21.51 17.36
CA THR A 44 23.95 22.04 18.60
C THR A 44 23.06 20.98 19.21
N GLN A 45 23.53 20.39 20.32
CA GLN A 45 22.68 19.59 21.19
C GLN A 45 21.67 20.51 21.88
N THR A 46 20.37 20.23 21.73
CA THR A 46 19.34 20.79 22.61
C THR A 46 18.52 19.66 23.20
N CYS A 47 18.77 19.39 24.48
CA CYS A 47 17.96 18.51 25.30
C CYS A 47 16.55 19.10 25.43
N THR A 48 15.52 18.45 24.89
CA THR A 48 14.12 18.85 25.09
C THR A 48 13.46 17.97 26.14
N THR A 49 13.22 18.56 27.31
CA THR A 49 12.49 17.98 28.44
C THR A 49 11.08 17.53 28.05
N GLU A 50 10.58 16.51 28.74
CA GLU A 50 9.29 15.83 28.56
C GLU A 50 8.06 16.73 28.89
N SER A 51 7.86 17.83 28.17
CA SER A 51 6.71 18.73 28.35
C SER A 51 6.27 19.48 27.08
N GLN A 52 6.65 19.01 25.89
CA GLN A 52 6.15 19.54 24.61
C GLN A 52 5.46 18.47 23.73
N HIS A 53 4.62 17.68 24.37
CA HIS A 53 3.56 16.94 23.68
C HIS A 53 2.49 17.95 23.19
N MET A 54 2.73 18.64 22.07
CA MET A 54 1.73 19.41 21.26
C MET A 54 2.29 20.04 19.96
N VAL A 55 3.56 19.81 19.55
CA VAL A 55 4.10 20.33 18.26
C VAL A 55 4.86 19.29 17.42
N TYR A 56 4.42 18.02 17.41
CA TYR A 56 4.72 17.14 16.28
C TYR A 56 3.81 17.51 15.09
N ARG A 57 4.09 18.69 14.52
CA ARG A 57 3.42 19.24 13.36
C ARG A 57 3.86 18.45 12.12
N SER A 58 3.07 17.42 11.79
CA SER A 58 3.09 16.59 10.59
C SER A 58 4.06 17.03 9.48
N ALA A 59 5.30 16.53 9.55
CA ALA A 59 6.34 16.73 8.56
C ALA A 59 6.63 15.45 7.75
N THR A 60 5.59 14.66 7.43
CA THR A 60 5.68 13.54 6.47
C THR A 60 5.44 14.07 5.04
N GLY A 61 6.22 15.08 4.66
CA GLY A 61 6.09 15.81 3.40
C GLY A 61 7.10 15.35 2.35
N ALA A 62 6.95 14.11 1.85
CA ALA A 62 7.65 13.64 0.65
C ALA A 62 6.85 12.51 -0.03
N CYS A 63 6.84 12.50 -1.37
CA CYS A 63 6.27 11.44 -2.22
C CYS A 63 4.74 11.30 -2.32
N THR A 64 4.00 12.41 -2.54
CA THR A 64 2.73 12.37 -3.30
C THR A 64 2.68 13.34 -4.49
N MET A 65 3.80 13.99 -4.83
CA MET A 65 3.92 14.83 -6.03
C MET A 65 4.07 14.01 -7.32
N PHE A 66 3.11 13.14 -7.60
CA PHE A 66 2.73 12.70 -8.96
C PHE A 66 1.30 12.13 -8.95
N SER A 67 0.38 12.81 -8.26
CA SER A 67 -1.05 12.72 -8.60
C SER A 67 -1.23 13.24 -10.02
N SER A 68 -1.06 12.35 -10.99
CA SER A 68 -1.47 12.54 -12.38
C SER A 68 -2.93 12.99 -12.37
N PRO A 69 -3.36 13.91 -13.27
CA PRO A 69 -4.69 14.51 -13.20
C PRO A 69 -5.76 13.44 -13.03
N ASP A 70 -6.55 13.59 -11.97
CA ASP A 70 -7.41 12.54 -11.43
C ASP A 70 -8.68 12.36 -12.28
N ASN A 71 -8.46 11.80 -13.47
CA ASN A 71 -9.50 11.40 -14.41
C ASN A 71 -10.10 10.03 -14.02
N SER A 72 -9.78 9.51 -12.84
CA SER A 72 -10.31 8.23 -12.32
C SER A 72 -11.76 8.42 -11.90
N LEU A 73 -12.69 7.72 -12.56
CA LEU A 73 -14.11 7.77 -12.20
C LEU A 73 -14.40 6.90 -10.98
N PHE A 74 -13.93 5.65 -10.99
CA PHE A 74 -14.13 4.68 -9.93
C PHE A 74 -13.19 3.47 -10.12
N SER A 75 -13.15 2.61 -9.10
CA SER A 75 -12.48 1.31 -9.17
C SER A 75 -13.41 0.17 -8.74
N VAL A 76 -13.21 -1.02 -9.31
CA VAL A 76 -13.90 -2.27 -8.96
C VAL A 76 -12.89 -3.41 -8.73
N PRO A 77 -13.25 -4.53 -8.09
CA PRO A 77 -12.36 -5.68 -7.97
C PRO A 77 -11.96 -6.25 -9.33
N SER A 78 -10.74 -6.80 -9.42
CA SER A 78 -10.19 -7.33 -10.68
C SER A 78 -10.67 -8.74 -11.08
N GLU A 79 -11.64 -9.31 -10.37
CA GLU A 79 -12.32 -10.55 -10.74
C GLU A 79 -12.98 -10.45 -12.13
N HIS A 80 -13.49 -9.26 -12.47
CA HIS A 80 -14.12 -8.94 -13.76
C HIS A 80 -13.15 -8.83 -14.95
N ALA A 81 -11.83 -8.95 -14.74
CA ALA A 81 -10.85 -8.84 -15.82
C ALA A 81 -11.05 -9.91 -16.91
N LEU A 82 -11.45 -11.12 -16.51
CA LEU A 82 -11.72 -12.23 -17.44
C LEU A 82 -12.93 -11.99 -18.36
N GLU A 83 -13.89 -11.17 -17.94
CA GLU A 83 -15.03 -10.76 -18.77
C GLU A 83 -14.59 -9.69 -19.77
N LEU A 84 -13.82 -8.69 -19.31
CA LEU A 84 -13.25 -7.65 -20.16
C LEU A 84 -12.30 -8.23 -21.23
N ASP A 85 -11.51 -9.25 -20.88
CA ASP A 85 -10.64 -9.99 -21.81
C ASP A 85 -11.41 -10.73 -22.92
N ARG A 86 -12.70 -11.00 -22.72
CA ARG A 86 -13.61 -11.57 -23.72
C ARG A 86 -14.35 -10.49 -24.52
N GLY A 87 -14.04 -9.21 -24.32
CA GLY A 87 -14.76 -8.07 -24.90
C GLY A 87 -16.17 -7.88 -24.32
N LEU A 88 -16.50 -8.54 -23.20
CA LEU A 88 -17.78 -8.38 -22.52
C LEU A 88 -17.70 -7.23 -21.51
N LEU A 89 -18.83 -6.57 -21.28
CA LEU A 89 -18.96 -5.50 -20.30
C LEU A 89 -19.62 -6.04 -19.01
N PRO A 90 -18.86 -6.25 -17.91
CA PRO A 90 -19.41 -6.69 -16.63
C PRO A 90 -20.60 -5.86 -16.16
N ALA A 91 -21.64 -6.53 -15.63
CA ALA A 91 -22.81 -5.87 -15.06
C ALA A 91 -22.42 -4.88 -13.94
N VAL A 92 -21.44 -5.25 -13.10
CA VAL A 92 -20.89 -4.40 -12.03
C VAL A 92 -20.34 -3.08 -12.59
N LEU A 93 -19.72 -3.07 -13.77
CA LEU A 93 -19.27 -1.83 -14.39
C LEU A 93 -20.46 -0.97 -14.82
N ARG A 94 -21.48 -1.52 -15.50
CA ARG A 94 -22.68 -0.75 -15.89
C ARG A 94 -23.36 -0.11 -14.67
N THR A 95 -23.55 -0.86 -13.58
CA THR A 95 -24.12 -0.32 -12.33
C THR A 95 -23.24 0.76 -11.69
N ARG A 96 -21.91 0.64 -11.74
CA ARG A 96 -21.01 1.71 -11.25
C ARG A 96 -21.10 2.98 -12.11
N PHE A 97 -21.20 2.83 -13.42
CA PHE A 97 -21.42 3.94 -14.35
C PHE A 97 -22.75 4.66 -14.08
N GLU A 98 -23.83 3.93 -13.83
CA GLU A 98 -25.13 4.49 -13.38
C GLU A 98 -25.02 5.23 -12.03
N GLN A 99 -24.30 4.67 -11.05
CA GLN A 99 -24.05 5.33 -9.76
C GLN A 99 -23.29 6.65 -9.91
N GLN A 100 -22.39 6.76 -10.89
CA GLN A 100 -21.70 8.01 -11.25
C GLN A 100 -22.57 8.97 -12.09
N ARG A 101 -23.85 8.65 -12.33
CA ARG A 101 -24.77 9.39 -13.22
C ARG A 101 -24.29 9.48 -14.68
N ILE A 102 -23.51 8.49 -15.11
CA ILE A 102 -23.00 8.35 -16.47
C ILE A 102 -23.48 6.99 -17.02
N PRO A 103 -24.79 6.79 -17.26
CA PRO A 103 -25.29 5.52 -17.78
C PRO A 103 -24.69 5.21 -19.15
N LEU A 104 -24.28 3.95 -19.35
CA LEU A 104 -23.73 3.47 -20.62
C LEU A 104 -24.85 3.02 -21.56
N SER A 105 -24.81 3.47 -22.80
CA SER A 105 -25.74 3.06 -23.85
C SER A 105 -25.58 1.58 -24.19
N ASP A 106 -26.59 0.99 -24.83
CA ASP A 106 -26.51 -0.39 -25.33
C ASP A 106 -25.58 -0.56 -26.54
N THR A 107 -25.10 0.57 -27.10
CA THR A 107 -24.02 0.61 -28.10
C THR A 107 -22.62 0.62 -27.49
N ALA A 108 -22.48 0.61 -26.16
CA ALA A 108 -21.18 0.66 -25.50
C ALA A 108 -20.36 -0.62 -25.75
N CYS A 109 -19.17 -0.48 -26.31
CA CYS A 109 -18.32 -1.59 -26.72
C CYS A 109 -16.99 -1.60 -25.96
N VAL A 110 -16.59 -2.77 -25.45
CA VAL A 110 -15.27 -2.99 -24.85
C VAL A 110 -14.31 -3.53 -25.91
N ARG A 111 -13.15 -2.90 -26.06
CA ARG A 111 -12.03 -3.35 -26.88
C ARG A 111 -10.85 -3.68 -25.99
N VAL A 112 -10.34 -4.91 -26.10
CA VAL A 112 -9.10 -5.33 -25.43
C VAL A 112 -7.91 -4.67 -26.12
N GLU A 113 -7.04 -3.99 -25.37
CA GLU A 113 -5.72 -3.57 -25.86
C GLU A 113 -4.65 -4.55 -25.38
N HIS A 114 -4.68 -4.90 -24.10
CA HIS A 114 -3.72 -5.79 -23.48
C HIS A 114 -4.42 -6.69 -22.46
N PRO A 115 -4.64 -7.99 -22.79
CA PRO A 115 -5.38 -8.90 -21.92
C PRO A 115 -4.84 -8.93 -20.49
N GLY A 116 -5.76 -8.98 -19.51
CA GLY A 116 -5.47 -8.95 -18.09
C GLY A 116 -4.93 -7.60 -17.57
N ARG A 117 -4.78 -6.56 -18.40
CA ARG A 117 -4.10 -5.31 -18.02
C ARG A 117 -4.78 -4.02 -18.47
N ILE A 118 -5.14 -3.89 -19.75
CA ILE A 118 -5.67 -2.64 -20.34
C ILE A 118 -6.79 -2.94 -21.34
N TRP A 119 -7.90 -2.22 -21.20
CA TRP A 119 -9.07 -2.27 -22.06
C TRP A 119 -9.57 -0.85 -22.32
N TYR A 120 -10.21 -0.64 -23.46
CA TYR A 120 -10.93 0.58 -23.78
C TYR A 120 -12.43 0.30 -23.83
N LEU A 121 -13.22 1.24 -23.34
CA LEU A 121 -14.67 1.24 -23.45
C LEU A 121 -15.08 2.50 -24.21
N THR A 122 -15.72 2.32 -25.37
CA THR A 122 -16.25 3.42 -26.18
C THR A 122 -17.78 3.38 -26.11
N ASP A 123 -18.39 4.50 -25.73
CA ASP A 123 -19.84 4.69 -25.74
C ASP A 123 -20.19 6.01 -26.45
N ARG A 124 -20.68 5.90 -27.69
CA ARG A 124 -20.87 7.04 -28.61
C ARG A 124 -19.57 7.85 -28.72
N ASP A 125 -19.63 9.15 -28.45
CA ASP A 125 -18.49 10.08 -28.45
C ASP A 125 -17.60 9.98 -27.19
N ARG A 126 -17.99 9.18 -26.19
CA ARG A 126 -17.24 9.05 -24.92
C ARG A 126 -16.29 7.86 -24.98
N ASN A 127 -15.07 8.08 -24.51
CA ASN A 127 -14.05 7.05 -24.43
C ASN A 127 -13.55 6.93 -22.99
N TYR A 128 -13.40 5.70 -22.53
CA TYR A 128 -12.91 5.36 -21.20
C TYR A 128 -11.76 4.36 -21.30
N SER A 129 -10.75 4.54 -20.46
CA SER A 129 -9.65 3.57 -20.31
C SER A 129 -9.86 2.77 -19.03
N ILE A 130 -9.87 1.45 -19.11
CA ILE A 130 -9.92 0.56 -17.95
C ILE A 130 -8.52 -0.03 -17.77
N ARG A 131 -7.93 0.10 -16.59
CA ARG A 131 -6.58 -0.39 -16.28
C ARG A 131 -6.58 -1.23 -15.02
N LYS A 132 -5.89 -2.38 -15.05
CA LYS A 132 -5.68 -3.20 -13.86
C LYS A 132 -4.54 -2.62 -13.01
N LEU A 133 -4.86 -2.25 -11.78
CA LEU A 133 -3.92 -1.77 -10.78
C LEU A 133 -3.97 -2.70 -9.56
N ALA A 134 -2.95 -3.56 -9.45
CA ALA A 134 -2.86 -4.63 -8.46
C ALA A 134 -4.14 -5.50 -8.43
N ALA A 135 -4.94 -5.39 -7.37
CA ALA A 135 -6.17 -6.15 -7.16
C ALA A 135 -7.44 -5.51 -7.78
N ASN A 136 -7.34 -4.30 -8.33
CA ASN A 136 -8.48 -3.50 -8.81
C ASN A 136 -8.42 -3.23 -10.32
N LEU A 137 -9.57 -2.91 -10.89
CA LEU A 137 -9.75 -2.31 -12.21
C LEU A 137 -10.20 -0.87 -12.01
N THR A 138 -9.39 0.09 -12.45
CA THR A 138 -9.69 1.53 -12.35
C THR A 138 -10.11 2.05 -13.72
N VAL A 139 -11.22 2.78 -13.75
CA VAL A 139 -11.79 3.38 -14.96
C VAL A 139 -11.42 4.86 -15.02
N TYR A 140 -10.91 5.30 -16.17
CA TYR A 140 -10.50 6.67 -16.44
C TYR A 140 -11.28 7.27 -17.61
N THR A 141 -11.60 8.56 -17.57
CA THR A 141 -12.04 9.31 -18.77
C THR A 141 -10.85 9.55 -19.70
N GLY A 142 -11.04 9.28 -20.99
CA GLY A 142 -10.13 9.70 -22.06
C GLY A 142 -10.41 11.12 -22.56
#